data_AF-A0A2D4K685-F1
#
_entry.id   AF-A0A2D4K685-F1
#
_cell.length_a   1.000
_cell.length_b   1.000
_cell.length_c   1.000
_cell.angle_alpha   90.00
_cell.angle_beta   90.00
_cell.angle_gamma   90.00
#
_symmetry.space_group_name_H-M   'P 1'
#
loop_
_entity.id
_entity.type
_entity.pdbx_description
1 polymer ?
#
loop_
_entity_poly.entity_id
_entity_poly.type
_entity_poly.pdbx_seq_one_letter_code
_entity_poly.pdbx_strand_id
1 'polypeptide(L)'
;ERLGGLFAIQVDEDRRQSERLPTDQPMSIKRLFVGGTPPEFHTPPIKNIPAFDGCIWNLVVNAVPMDFAQSVAFKNADIGQCPDLGPHPEKEYEDPTPQTT
;
A
#
# COMPACT_ATOMS: atom_id res chain seq x y z
N GLU A 1 1.36 -8.30 8.25
CA GLU A 1 1.60 -8.44 9.72
C GLU A 1 2.98 -9.05 9.96
N ARG A 2 3.65 -8.68 11.05
CA ARG A 2 4.93 -9.26 11.47
C ARG A 2 4.75 -10.02 12.78
N LEU A 3 5.10 -11.29 12.82
CA LEU A 3 4.94 -12.16 13.99
C LEU A 3 6.10 -13.16 14.08
N GLY A 4 6.84 -13.17 15.18
CA GLY A 4 7.88 -14.16 15.46
C GLY A 4 8.95 -14.31 14.36
N GLY A 5 9.48 -13.19 13.87
CA GLY A 5 10.48 -13.18 12.78
C GLY A 5 9.92 -13.52 11.38
N LEU A 6 8.60 -13.64 11.21
CA LEU A 6 7.94 -13.78 9.92
C LEU A 6 7.22 -12.47 9.57
N PHE A 7 7.24 -12.11 8.29
CA PHE A 7 6.42 -11.06 7.71
C PHE A 7 5.46 -11.67 6.71
N ALA A 8 4.19 -11.27 6.76
CA ALA A 8 3.20 -11.77 5.85
C ALA A 8 2.36 -10.67 5.21
N ILE A 9 2.04 -10.89 3.94
CA ILE A 9 1.33 -9.98 3.04
C ILE A 9 0.07 -10.70 2.55
N GLN A 10 -1.04 -9.97 2.47
CA GLN A 10 -2.28 -10.40 1.85
C GLN A 10 -2.88 -9.20 1.12
N VAL A 11 -3.40 -9.44 -0.08
CA VAL A 11 -4.15 -8.48 -0.87
C VAL A 11 -5.53 -9.06 -1.03
N ASP A 12 -6.56 -8.28 -0.75
CA ASP A 12 -7.95 -8.74 -0.74
C ASP A 12 -8.10 -10.03 0.11
N GLU A 13 -9.02 -10.92 -0.25
CA GLU A 13 -9.21 -12.21 0.40
C GLU A 13 -8.30 -13.33 -0.15
N ASP A 14 -7.27 -12.99 -0.92
CA ASP A 14 -6.38 -13.97 -1.55
C ASP A 14 -5.48 -14.70 -0.55
N ARG A 15 -4.76 -15.72 -1.06
CA ARG A 15 -3.83 -16.50 -0.25
C ARG A 15 -2.71 -15.62 0.33
N ARG A 16 -2.61 -15.63 1.67
CA ARG A 16 -1.53 -14.99 2.43
C ARG A 16 -0.15 -15.54 2.02
N GLN A 17 0.76 -14.63 1.70
CA GLN A 17 2.18 -14.93 1.45
C GLN A 17 3.01 -14.56 2.68
N SER A 18 4.02 -15.37 3.02
CA SER A 18 4.85 -15.15 4.22
C SER A 18 6.33 -15.35 3.93
N GLU A 19 7.15 -14.40 4.38
CA GLU A 19 8.60 -14.39 4.23
C GLU A 19 9.28 -14.28 5.61
N ARG A 20 10.51 -14.82 5.69
CA ARG A 20 11.29 -14.76 6.92
C ARG A 20 12.12 -13.49 6.96
N LEU A 21 12.04 -12.77 8.07
CA LEU A 21 12.85 -11.56 8.25
C LEU A 21 14.27 -11.92 8.70
N PRO A 22 15.29 -11.16 8.26
CA PRO A 22 16.67 -11.36 8.71
C PRO A 22 16.86 -11.15 10.22
N THR A 23 16.03 -10.31 10.83
CA THR A 23 16.08 -9.97 12.25
C THR A 23 14.68 -9.78 12.80
N ASP A 24 14.47 -10.18 14.06
CA ASP A 24 13.22 -9.87 14.77
C ASP A 24 13.28 -8.57 15.59
N GLN A 25 14.29 -7.72 15.37
CA GLN A 25 14.33 -6.40 16.00
C GLN A 25 13.36 -5.40 15.35
N PRO A 26 12.73 -4.50 16.13
CA PRO A 26 11.92 -3.41 15.60
C PRO A 26 12.74 -2.47 14.70
N MET A 27 12.13 -2.00 13.61
CA MET A 27 12.74 -1.00 12.74
C MET A 27 12.34 0.40 13.21
N SER A 28 13.32 1.26 13.52
CA SER A 28 13.07 2.65 13.89
C SER A 28 12.91 3.50 12.63
N ILE A 29 11.72 4.08 12.43
CA ILE A 29 11.38 4.90 11.27
C ILE A 29 11.27 6.36 11.73
N LYS A 30 11.97 7.27 11.05
CA LYS A 30 11.97 8.71 11.37
C LYS A 30 10.83 9.47 10.69
N ARG A 31 10.42 9.03 9.50
CA ARG A 31 9.39 9.66 8.67
C ARG A 31 8.60 8.58 7.94
N LEU A 32 7.28 8.73 7.93
CA LEU A 32 6.36 7.94 7.14
C LEU A 32 5.84 8.82 6.00
N PHE A 33 5.87 8.30 4.77
CA PHE A 33 5.32 8.97 3.60
C PHE A 33 4.24 8.09 2.97
N VAL A 34 3.21 8.73 2.42
CA VAL A 34 2.06 8.06 1.78
C VAL A 34 1.90 8.66 0.39
N GLY A 35 1.61 7.83 -0.62
CA GLY A 35 1.47 8.23 -2.02
C GLY A 35 2.78 8.52 -2.76
N GLY A 36 3.85 8.91 -2.07
CA GLY A 36 5.16 9.11 -2.68
C GLY A 36 6.17 9.65 -1.69
N THR A 37 7.40 9.88 -2.15
CA THR A 37 8.48 10.45 -1.32
C THR A 37 9.10 11.67 -1.99
N PRO A 38 9.65 12.62 -1.21
CA PRO A 38 10.44 13.72 -1.76
C PRO A 38 11.70 13.21 -2.50
N PRO A 39 12.25 13.97 -3.46
CA PRO A 39 13.39 13.54 -4.28
C PRO A 39 14.61 13.10 -3.47
N GLU A 40 14.87 13.72 -2.32
CA GLU A 40 15.98 13.36 -1.44
C GLU A 40 15.84 11.97 -0.79
N PHE A 41 14.64 11.36 -0.84
CA PHE A 41 14.34 10.01 -0.38
C PHE A 41 14.20 8.99 -1.53
N HIS A 42 14.52 9.38 -2.77
CA HIS A 42 14.52 8.48 -3.94
C HIS A 42 15.77 7.60 -3.96
N THR A 43 15.95 6.77 -2.94
CA THR A 43 17.03 5.79 -2.84
C THR A 43 16.54 4.42 -3.31
N PRO A 44 17.41 3.54 -3.85
CA PRO A 44 17.04 2.15 -4.11
C PRO A 44 16.44 1.51 -2.84
N PRO A 45 15.36 0.71 -2.95
CA PRO A 45 14.71 0.25 -4.19
C PRO A 45 13.67 1.22 -4.79
N ILE A 46 13.37 2.34 -4.13
CA ILE A 46 12.26 3.25 -4.48
C ILE A 46 12.60 4.24 -5.60
N LYS A 47 13.89 4.44 -5.90
CA LYS A 47 14.40 5.46 -6.85
C LYS A 47 13.64 5.58 -8.19
N ASN A 48 13.14 4.48 -8.74
CA ASN A 48 12.49 4.45 -10.06
C ASN A 48 10.97 4.18 -9.98
N ILE A 49 10.38 4.27 -8.79
CA ILE A 49 8.93 4.07 -8.59
C ILE A 49 8.25 5.44 -8.72
N PRO A 50 7.30 5.62 -9.67
CA PRO A 50 6.56 6.87 -9.80
C PRO A 50 5.71 7.14 -8.56
N ALA A 51 5.37 8.42 -8.32
CA ALA A 51 4.39 8.76 -7.30
C ALA A 51 3.03 8.13 -7.65
N PHE A 52 2.31 7.72 -6.62
CA PHE A 52 0.98 7.14 -6.74
C PHE A 52 -0.04 8.21 -7.14
N ASP A 53 -0.92 7.86 -8.07
CA ASP A 53 -2.06 8.66 -8.49
C ASP A 53 -3.33 7.84 -8.26
N GLY A 54 -4.19 8.31 -7.34
CA GLY A 54 -5.37 7.59 -6.86
C GLY A 54 -5.73 7.97 -5.43
N CYS A 55 -6.65 7.21 -4.82
CA CYS A 55 -7.01 7.40 -3.41
C CYS A 55 -6.49 6.30 -2.51
N ILE A 56 -5.99 6.67 -1.33
CA ILE A 56 -5.59 5.75 -0.26
C ILE A 56 -6.42 6.11 0.96
N TRP A 57 -7.09 5.13 1.56
CA TRP A 57 -7.93 5.32 2.75
C TRP A 57 -7.79 4.15 3.72
N ASN A 58 -8.27 4.32 4.96
CA ASN A 58 -8.27 3.30 6.02
C ASN A 58 -6.89 2.69 6.32
N LEU A 59 -5.80 3.49 6.26
CA LEU A 59 -4.47 3.04 6.64
C LEU A 59 -4.40 2.82 8.16
N VAL A 60 -4.05 1.59 8.56
CA VAL A 60 -3.86 1.21 9.97
C VAL A 60 -2.43 0.70 10.16
N VAL A 61 -1.71 1.25 11.14
CA VAL A 61 -0.35 0.82 11.50
C VAL A 61 -0.33 0.50 12.99
N ASN A 62 0.14 -0.69 13.35
CA ASN A 62 0.17 -1.16 14.75
C ASN A 62 -1.19 -1.01 15.46
N ALA A 63 -2.28 -1.35 14.77
CA ALA A 63 -3.66 -1.21 15.23
C ALA A 63 -4.13 0.25 15.52
N VAL A 64 -3.37 1.26 15.08
CA VAL A 64 -3.75 2.67 15.17
C VAL A 64 -4.16 3.18 13.78
N PRO A 65 -5.38 3.73 13.62
CA PRO A 65 -5.77 4.37 12.37
C PRO A 65 -4.97 5.65 12.16
N MET A 66 -4.45 5.83 10.95
CA MET A 66 -3.69 7.03 10.61
C MET A 66 -4.64 8.16 10.22
N ASP A 67 -4.58 9.29 10.93
CA ASP A 67 -5.32 10.50 10.60
C ASP A 67 -4.50 11.40 9.67
N PHE A 68 -4.85 11.40 8.38
CA PHE A 68 -4.16 12.22 7.38
C PHE A 68 -4.36 13.73 7.60
N ALA A 69 -5.41 14.17 8.30
CA ALA A 69 -5.60 15.58 8.64
C ALA A 69 -4.53 16.09 9.62
N GLN A 70 -3.85 15.20 10.35
CA GLN A 70 -2.75 15.51 11.26
C GLN A 70 -1.36 15.30 10.62
N SER A 71 -1.27 15.30 9.29
CA SER A 71 0.01 15.17 8.59
C SER A 71 0.96 16.33 8.88
N VAL A 72 2.25 16.03 9.05
CA VAL A 72 3.28 17.05 9.32
C VAL A 72 3.55 17.93 8.09
N ALA A 73 3.42 17.36 6.88
CA ALA A 73 3.53 18.06 5.60
C ALA A 73 2.91 17.21 4.48
N PHE A 74 2.43 17.85 3.42
CA PHE A 74 1.93 17.19 2.21
C PHE A 74 2.15 18.07 0.97
N LYS A 75 2.12 17.44 -0.22
CA LYS A 75 2.16 18.12 -1.52
C LYS A 75 1.31 17.32 -2.49
N ASN A 76 0.45 18.01 -3.24
CA ASN A 76 -0.47 17.40 -4.22
C ASN A 76 -1.31 16.26 -3.62
N ALA A 77 -1.90 16.49 -2.44
CA ALA A 77 -2.74 15.53 -1.75
C ALA A 77 -4.07 16.18 -1.37
N ASP A 78 -5.17 15.60 -1.81
CA ASP A 78 -6.53 16.02 -1.46
C ASP A 78 -7.00 15.24 -0.23
N ILE A 79 -6.79 15.81 0.95
CA ILE A 79 -7.08 15.14 2.22
C ILE A 79 -8.56 15.26 2.56
N GLY A 80 -9.14 14.14 3.01
CA GLY A 80 -10.53 14.09 3.52
C GLY A 80 -11.57 13.65 2.49
N GLN A 81 -11.16 13.33 1.26
CA GLN A 81 -12.05 12.85 0.22
C GLN A 81 -11.35 11.85 -0.70
N CYS A 82 -12.11 10.88 -1.19
CA CYS A 82 -11.77 10.17 -2.42
C CYS A 82 -12.75 10.64 -3.49
N PRO A 83 -12.29 10.99 -4.71
CA PRO A 83 -13.21 11.29 -5.79
C PRO A 83 -14.05 10.04 -6.11
N ASP A 84 -15.34 10.23 -6.32
CA ASP A 84 -16.20 9.19 -6.89
C ASP A 84 -15.77 9.01 -8.35
N LEU A 85 -15.08 7.91 -8.64
CA LEU A 85 -14.61 7.58 -9.99
C LEU A 85 -15.73 6.97 -10.86
N GLY A 86 -16.98 6.97 -10.36
CA GLY A 86 -18.07 6.25 -11.00
C GLY A 86 -17.88 4.73 -10.89
N PRO A 87 -18.77 3.93 -11.47
CA PRO A 87 -18.62 2.49 -11.47
C PRO A 87 -17.32 2.10 -12.16
N HIS A 88 -16.49 1.33 -11.46
CA HIS A 88 -15.33 0.68 -12.04
C HIS A 88 -15.84 -0.17 -13.22
N PRO A 89 -15.32 -0.04 -14.44
CA PRO A 89 -15.64 -1.01 -15.48
C PRO A 89 -15.24 -2.37 -14.91
N GLU A 90 -16.22 -3.25 -14.76
CA GLU A 90 -15.97 -4.64 -14.41
C GLU A 90 -14.90 -5.11 -15.39
N LYS A 91 -13.70 -5.43 -14.90
CA LYS A 91 -12.76 -6.16 -15.73
C LYS A 91 -13.47 -7.48 -15.98
N GLU A 92 -13.98 -7.65 -17.19
CA GLU A 92 -14.48 -8.93 -17.68
C GLU A 92 -13.29 -9.88 -17.58
N TYR A 93 -13.22 -10.61 -16.46
CA TYR A 93 -12.37 -11.79 -16.36
C TYR A 93 -12.99 -12.75 -17.37
N GLU A 94 -12.45 -12.81 -18.58
CA GLU A 94 -12.73 -13.90 -19.51
C GLU A 94 -12.36 -15.19 -18.77
N ASP A 95 -13.37 -15.87 -18.22
CA ASP A 95 -13.26 -17.23 -17.77
C ASP A 95 -12.80 -18.06 -18.98
N PRO A 96 -11.64 -18.73 -18.94
CA PRO A 96 -11.25 -19.61 -20.02
C PRO A 96 -12.25 -20.78 -20.03
N THR A 97 -13.30 -20.65 -20.84
CA THR A 97 -14.22 -21.75 -21.13
C THR A 97 -13.41 -23.01 -21.46
N PRO A 98 -13.74 -24.18 -20.91
CA PRO A 98 -13.08 -25.42 -21.26
C PRO A 98 -13.29 -25.69 -22.76
N GLN A 99 -12.23 -25.57 -23.56
CA GLN A 99 -12.25 -26.07 -24.93
C GLN A 99 -12.49 -27.57 -24.87
N THR A 100 -13.70 -27.98 -25.23
CA THR A 100 -14.03 -29.37 -25.48
C THR A 100 -13.69 -29.62 -26.95
N THR A 101 -12.69 -30.45 -27.22
CA THR A 101 -12.46 -31.06 -28.54
C THR A 101 -11.93 -32.47 -28.34
#